data_AF-A0A814VKG0-F1
#
_entry.id   AF-A0A814VKG0-F1
#
_cell.length_a   1.000
_cell.length_b   1.000
_cell.length_c   1.000
_cell.angle_alpha   90.00
_cell.angle_beta   90.00
_cell.angle_gamma   90.00
#
_symmetry.space_group_name_H-M   'P 1'
#
loop_
_entity.id
_entity.type
_entity.pdbx_description
1 polymer ?
#
loop_
_entity_poly.entity_id
_entity_poly.type
_entity_poly.pdbx_seq_one_letter_code
_entity_poly.pdbx_strand_id
1 'polypeptide(L)'
;MKICTIVDGKVTAKRKSKAIPVDKNVFTYNCSFHLEYLLLHKTSVRVTICYRKTLMSSQNKVLSMVEFGSTQVKNQQTFQHWTDTLSSPNRPHVHWHTLQMIESK
;
A
#
# COMPACT_ATOMS: atom_id res chain seq x y z
N MET A 1 -5.50 3.90 7.33
CA MET A 1 -4.65 3.30 6.28
C MET A 1 -3.34 4.08 6.15
N LYS A 2 -2.24 3.38 5.86
CA LYS A 2 -0.92 3.96 5.57
C LYS A 2 -0.46 3.44 4.20
N ILE A 3 0.02 4.31 3.33
CA ILE A 3 0.58 3.93 2.03
C ILE A 3 2.05 4.38 2.01
N CYS A 4 2.94 3.46 1.64
CA CYS A 4 4.37 3.71 1.56
C CYS A 4 4.91 3.32 0.20
N THR A 5 5.85 4.10 -0.31
CA THR A 5 6.76 3.67 -1.37
C THR A 5 8.00 3.06 -0.72
N ILE A 6 8.49 1.98 -1.32
CA ILE A 6 9.66 1.24 -0.88
C ILE A 6 10.57 1.11 -2.10
N VAL A 7 11.85 1.43 -1.95
CA VAL A 7 12.85 1.28 -3.00
C VAL A 7 14.02 0.51 -2.40
N ASP A 8 14.40 -0.61 -3.03
CA ASP A 8 15.46 -1.51 -2.53
C ASP A 8 15.28 -1.86 -1.04
N GLY A 9 14.05 -2.19 -0.65
CA GLY A 9 13.68 -2.57 0.71
C GLY A 9 13.58 -1.42 1.72
N LYS A 10 13.91 -0.19 1.34
CA LYS A 10 13.84 0.99 2.21
C LYS A 10 12.59 1.82 1.94
N VAL A 11 11.87 2.21 2.99
CA VAL A 11 10.72 3.12 2.87
C VAL A 11 11.22 4.51 2.48
N THR A 12 10.81 5.00 1.31
CA THR A 12 11.23 6.32 0.79
C THR A 12 10.21 7.41 1.03
N ALA A 13 8.92 7.08 1.00
CA ALA A 13 7.86 8.02 1.32
C ALA A 13 6.69 7.34 2.05
N LYS A 14 5.92 8.15 2.77
CA LYS A 14 4.77 7.71 3.55
C LYS A 14 3.64 8.72 3.46
N ARG A 15 2.43 8.21 3.26
CA ARG A 15 1.16 8.96 3.31
C ARG A 15 0.19 8.19 4.21
N LYS A 16 -0.66 8.90 4.94
CA LYS A 16 -1.62 8.30 5.89
C LYS A 16 -3.00 8.89 5.61
N SER A 17 -4.01 8.04 5.61
CA SER A 17 -5.40 8.47 5.61
C SER A 17 -5.81 9.03 6.97
N LYS A 18 -6.94 9.73 7.00
CA LYS A 18 -7.67 9.95 8.27
C LYS A 18 -8.09 8.61 8.88
N ALA A 19 -8.32 8.61 10.19
CA ALA A 19 -8.95 7.49 10.88
C ALA A 19 -10.43 7.43 10.48
N ILE A 20 -10.96 6.21 10.37
CA ILE A 20 -12.32 5.97 9.89
C ILE A 20 -13.00 5.04 10.89
N PRO A 21 -14.28 5.31 11.21
CA PRO A 21 -15.10 4.41 12.00
C PRO A 21 -15.14 2.98 11.43
N VAL A 22 -15.19 1.98 12.31
CA VAL A 22 -15.11 0.55 11.95
C VAL A 22 -16.35 0.06 11.18
N ASP A 23 -17.48 0.71 11.37
CA ASP A 23 -18.75 0.45 10.69
C ASP A 23 -18.75 0.87 9.20
N LYS A 24 -17.72 1.59 8.74
CA LYS A 24 -17.57 1.94 7.31
C LYS A 24 -16.77 0.88 6.57
N ASN A 25 -17.48 0.10 5.74
CA ASN A 25 -16.89 -0.95 4.92
C ASN A 25 -16.18 -0.44 3.66
N VAL A 26 -16.43 0.82 3.24
CA VAL A 26 -15.85 1.43 2.04
C VAL A 26 -15.29 2.81 2.36
N PHE A 27 -14.12 3.09 1.83
CA PHE A 27 -13.43 4.36 1.98
C PHE A 27 -12.54 4.66 0.78
N THR A 28 -12.51 5.93 0.36
CA THR A 28 -11.65 6.41 -0.72
C THR A 28 -10.58 7.36 -0.18
N TYR A 29 -9.33 7.12 -0.57
CA TYR A 29 -8.19 7.98 -0.26
C TYR A 29 -7.30 8.12 -1.48
N ASN A 30 -7.10 9.36 -1.92
CA ASN A 30 -6.19 9.68 -3.00
C ASN A 30 -4.89 10.21 -2.42
N CYS A 31 -3.76 9.70 -2.90
CA CYS A 31 -2.44 10.25 -2.61
C CYS A 31 -1.52 10.04 -3.80
N SER A 32 -0.54 10.93 -3.94
CA SER A 32 0.45 10.87 -5.01
C SER A 32 1.85 10.69 -4.43
N PHE A 33 2.68 9.98 -5.19
CA PHE A 33 4.10 9.80 -4.94
C PHE A 33 4.88 10.19 -6.17
N HIS A 34 6.03 10.83 -5.97
CA HIS A 34 6.99 11.02 -7.03
C HIS A 34 7.89 9.79 -7.08
N LEU A 35 7.95 9.13 -8.24
CA LEU A 35 8.73 7.92 -8.45
C LEU A 35 9.76 8.19 -9.55
N GLU A 36 11.01 7.83 -9.28
CA GLU A 36 12.06 7.90 -10.29
C GLU A 36 11.91 6.74 -11.27
N TYR A 37 11.81 7.07 -12.55
CA TYR A 37 11.61 6.09 -13.62
C TYR A 37 12.69 4.99 -13.60
N LEU A 38 13.95 5.37 -13.42
CA LEU A 38 15.09 4.43 -13.38
C LEU A 38 14.99 3.42 -12.23
N LEU A 39 14.25 3.75 -11.16
CA LEU A 39 14.10 2.92 -9.98
C LEU A 39 12.77 2.14 -9.94
N LEU A 40 11.91 2.27 -10.97
CA LEU A 40 10.59 1.62 -10.97
C LEU A 40 10.67 0.10 -10.81
N HIS A 41 11.66 -0.55 -11.42
CA HIS A 41 11.88 -1.99 -11.32
C HIS A 41 12.19 -2.48 -9.89
N LYS A 42 12.69 -1.58 -9.03
CA LYS A 42 13.01 -1.81 -7.61
C LYS A 42 11.99 -1.20 -6.66
N THR A 43 10.99 -0.52 -7.20
CA THR A 43 9.99 0.20 -6.42
C THR A 43 8.83 -0.72 -6.12
N SER A 44 8.39 -0.73 -4.86
CA SER A 44 7.11 -1.28 -4.47
C SER A 44 6.28 -0.27 -3.69
N VAL A 45 4.97 -0.46 -3.73
CA VAL A 45 4.00 0.29 -2.96
C VAL A 45 3.37 -0.65 -1.96
N ARG A 46 3.50 -0.32 -0.67
CA ARG A 46 2.92 -1.07 0.43
C ARG A 46 1.75 -0.30 1.02
N VAL A 47 0.58 -0.92 0.99
CA VAL A 47 -0.63 -0.44 1.67
C VAL A 47 -0.78 -1.22 2.96
N THR A 48 -0.91 -0.51 4.08
CA THR A 48 -1.05 -1.07 5.41
C THR A 48 -2.36 -0.59 6.04
N ILE A 49 -3.17 -1.54 6.51
CA ILE A 49 -4.35 -1.27 7.30
C ILE A 49 -3.97 -1.34 8.77
N CYS A 50 -4.32 -0.29 9.52
CA CYS A 50 -3.98 -0.17 10.93
C CYS A 50 -5.26 0.07 11.74
N TYR A 51 -5.34 -0.56 12.90
CA TYR A 51 -6.34 -0.30 13.91
C TYR A 51 -5.80 0.68 14.94
N ARG A 52 -6.56 1.73 15.23
CA ARG A 52 -6.26 2.70 16.27
C ARG A 52 -7.29 2.55 17.38
N LYS A 53 -6.85 2.06 18.55
CA LYS A 53 -7.75 1.77 19.68
C LYS A 53 -8.31 3.05 20.32
N THR A 54 -7.51 4.11 20.43
CA THR A 54 -7.93 5.42 20.99
C THR A 54 -7.22 6.58 20.29
N LEU A 55 -7.80 7.77 20.37
CA LEU A 55 -7.16 9.00 19.84
C LEU A 55 -5.82 9.30 20.55
N MET A 56 -5.68 8.89 21.82
CA MET A 56 -4.51 9.14 22.66
C MET A 56 -3.41 8.06 22.56
N SER A 57 -3.70 6.90 21.96
CA SER A 57 -2.71 5.82 21.86
C SER A 57 -1.64 6.13 20.82
N SER A 58 -0.37 6.02 21.23
CA SER A 58 0.82 6.17 20.38
C SER A 58 1.10 4.94 19.52
N GLN A 59 0.44 3.80 19.78
CA GLN A 59 0.67 2.54 19.08
C GLN A 59 -0.55 2.14 18.26
N ASN A 60 -0.46 2.35 16.94
CA ASN A 60 -1.42 1.76 16.01
C ASN A 60 -1.05 0.29 15.77
N LYS A 61 -1.99 -0.62 16.01
CA LYS A 61 -1.80 -2.03 15.67
C LYS A 61 -1.92 -2.17 14.15
N VAL A 62 -0.92 -2.76 13.50
CA VAL A 62 -1.06 -3.16 12.11
C VAL A 62 -1.96 -4.40 12.05
N LEU A 63 -3.03 -4.35 11.26
CA LEU A 63 -3.91 -5.49 11.06
C LEU A 63 -3.41 -6.34 9.89
N SER A 64 -3.13 -5.69 8.78
CA SER A 64 -2.82 -6.36 7.54
C SER A 64 -2.11 -5.43 6.57
N MET A 65 -1.48 -6.01 5.55
CA MET A 65 -0.87 -5.26 4.47
C MET A 65 -1.00 -5.98 3.12
N VAL A 66 -0.83 -5.20 2.07
CA VAL A 66 -0.59 -5.67 0.71
C VAL A 66 0.55 -4.86 0.12
N GLU A 67 1.39 -5.53 -0.67
CA GLU A 67 2.46 -4.90 -1.41
C GLU A 67 2.34 -5.29 -2.89
N PHE A 68 2.52 -4.32 -3.77
CA PHE A 68 2.53 -4.48 -5.22
C PHE A 68 3.71 -3.68 -5.78
N GLY A 69 4.28 -4.11 -6.90
CA GLY A 69 5.45 -3.46 -7.48
C GLY A 69 6.53 -4.42 -7.95
N SER A 70 7.76 -4.12 -7.53
CA SER A 70 9.00 -4.89 -7.70
C SER A 70 8.78 -6.39 -7.89
N THR A 71 9.58 -6.99 -8.77
CA THR A 71 9.60 -8.43 -9.06
C THR A 71 9.84 -9.32 -7.84
N GLN A 72 10.28 -8.74 -6.72
CA GLN A 72 10.44 -9.43 -5.45
C GLN A 72 9.10 -9.75 -4.76
N VAL A 73 8.01 -9.11 -5.17
CA VAL A 73 6.66 -9.39 -4.68
C VAL A 73 6.15 -10.68 -5.31
N LYS A 74 6.12 -11.78 -4.54
CA LYS A 74 5.75 -13.13 -5.02
C LYS A 74 4.25 -13.36 -5.26
N ASN A 75 3.41 -12.33 -5.14
CA ASN A 75 1.96 -12.46 -5.35
C ASN A 75 1.60 -12.08 -6.80
N GLN A 76 1.05 -13.04 -7.55
CA GLN A 76 0.74 -12.87 -8.97
C GLN A 76 -0.30 -11.76 -9.23
N GLN A 77 -1.33 -11.64 -8.37
CA GLN A 77 -2.37 -10.62 -8.55
C GLN A 77 -1.82 -9.21 -8.35
N THR A 78 -0.95 -9.02 -7.36
CA THR A 78 -0.33 -7.72 -7.08
C THR A 78 0.69 -7.35 -8.14
N PHE A 79 1.42 -8.33 -8.67
CA PHE A 79 2.33 -8.16 -9.80
C PHE A 79 1.60 -7.79 -11.09
N GLN A 80 0.47 -8.45 -11.38
CA GLN A 80 -0.33 -8.12 -12.56
C GLN A 80 -0.85 -6.68 -12.52
N HIS A 81 -1.42 -6.24 -11.39
CA HIS A 81 -1.89 -4.85 -11.25
C HIS A 81 -0.75 -3.84 -11.47
N TRP A 82 0.47 -4.12 -10.97
CA TRP A 82 1.62 -3.26 -11.23
C TRP A 82 1.98 -3.21 -12.72
N THR A 83 1.97 -4.38 -13.39
CA THR A 83 2.24 -4.49 -14.82
C THR A 83 1.20 -3.73 -15.65
N ASP A 84 -0.08 -3.84 -15.30
CA ASP A 84 -1.18 -3.12 -15.96
C ASP A 84 -0.96 -1.60 -15.82
N THR A 85 -0.58 -1.13 -14.63
CA THR A 85 -0.28 0.28 -14.37
C THR A 85 0.89 0.81 -15.21
N LEU A 86 1.96 0.02 -15.37
CA LEU A 86 3.13 0.44 -16.16
C LEU A 86 2.89 0.35 -17.67
N SER A 87 2.09 -0.61 -18.12
CA SER A 87 1.81 -0.83 -19.56
C SER A 87 0.85 0.20 -20.15
N SER A 88 0.04 0.87 -19.32
CA SER A 88 -0.96 1.86 -19.74
C SER A 88 -0.78 3.18 -18.99
N PRO A 89 0.26 3.97 -19.34
CA PRO A 89 0.53 5.24 -18.68
C PRO A 89 -0.68 6.20 -18.78
N ASN A 90 -0.88 7.01 -17.74
CA ASN A 90 -2.00 7.96 -17.60
C ASN A 90 -3.41 7.34 -17.50
N ARG A 91 -3.52 6.01 -17.40
CA ARG A 91 -4.79 5.32 -17.17
C ARG A 91 -4.84 4.77 -15.74
N PRO A 92 -5.90 5.04 -14.96
CA PRO A 92 -6.06 4.40 -13.66
C PRO A 92 -6.46 2.93 -13.84
N HIS A 93 -5.84 2.05 -13.06
CA HIS A 93 -6.19 0.63 -12.95
C HIS A 93 -6.75 0.35 -11.56
N VAL A 94 -7.80 -0.46 -11.48
CA VAL A 94 -8.51 -0.76 -10.22
C VAL A 94 -8.54 -2.27 -10.04
N HIS A 95 -7.98 -2.74 -8.93
CA HIS A 95 -8.01 -4.14 -8.54
C HIS A 95 -8.31 -4.28 -7.06
N TRP A 96 -9.07 -5.32 -6.72
CA TRP A 96 -9.21 -5.80 -5.36
C TRP A 96 -8.02 -6.68 -4.99
N HIS A 97 -7.57 -6.59 -3.74
CA HIS A 97 -6.48 -7.41 -3.22
C HIS A 97 -6.86 -8.05 -1.89
N THR A 98 -6.53 -9.32 -1.72
CA THR A 98 -6.62 -9.99 -0.42
C THR A 98 -5.51 -9.47 0.48
N LEU A 99 -5.90 -8.94 1.64
CA LEU A 99 -4.96 -8.43 2.63
C LEU A 99 -4.28 -9.60 3.36
N GLN A 100 -2.96 -9.55 3.50
CA GLN A 100 -2.22 -10.53 4.29
C GLN A 100 -2.17 -10.08 5.74
N MET A 101 -2.62 -10.96 6.64
CA MET A 101 -2.52 -10.74 8.08
C MET A 101 -1.05 -10.72 8.49
N ILE A 102 -0.66 -9.71 9.25
CA ILE A 102 0.67 -9.69 9.86
C ILE A 102 0.53 -10.34 11.23
N GLU A 103 1.18 -11.49 11.42
CA GLU A 103 1.35 -12.04 12.76
C GLU A 103 2.10 -11.02 13.61
N SER A 104 1.43 -10.52 14.64
CA SER A 104 2.08 -9.74 15.69
C SER A 104 2.98 -10.68 16.47
N LYS A 105 4.30 -10.59 16.22
CA LYS A 105 5.33 -11.10 17.13
C LYS A 105 5.26 -10.39 18.48
#